data_AF-A0A3C0IUD4-F1
#
_entry.id   AF-A0A3C0IUD4-F1
#
_cell.length_a   1.000
_cell.length_b   1.000
_cell.length_c   1.000
_cell.angle_alpha   90.00
_cell.angle_beta   90.00
_cell.angle_gamma   90.00
#
_symmetry.space_group_name_H-M   'P 1'
#
loop_
_entity.id
_entity.type
_entity.pdbx_description
1 polymer ?
#
loop_
_entity_poly.entity_id
_entity_poly.type
_entity_poly.pdbx_seq_one_letter_code
_entity_poly.pdbx_strand_id
1 'polypeptide(L)'
;MTIDIKDTCSIKRNQQKGEPFEGIDLTWANGSDRRTENIWEKMKYFTPSILIDINYTYSFNNPIDNTVVGSTALARNNEVQLSALHFGGDFYYKGARARIMTQFGTRSQVVPRNDFSPYKGQYQLANVYRFLSEAYAGYHINKWHGINIDAGLFMSYIGLNSFYQAENWEYQAS
;
A
#
# COMPACT_ATOMS: atom_id res chain seq x y z
N MET A 1 20.74 2.39 61.13
CA MET A 1 20.04 1.41 60.26
C MET A 1 19.65 2.17 59.00
N THR A 2 20.48 2.00 57.97
CA THR A 2 20.39 2.72 56.69
C THR A 2 19.28 2.11 55.86
N ILE A 3 18.35 2.92 55.36
CA ILE A 3 17.37 2.47 54.37
C ILE A 3 17.68 3.24 53.09
N ASP A 4 18.51 2.63 52.24
CA ASP A 4 18.78 3.07 50.87
C ASP A 4 17.48 2.89 50.06
N ILE A 5 16.76 3.98 49.80
CA ILE A 5 15.66 3.99 48.83
C ILE A 5 16.30 4.26 47.46
N LYS A 6 16.94 3.24 46.89
CA LYS A 6 17.35 3.21 45.49
C LYS A 6 16.73 2.02 44.81
N ASP A 7 15.43 2.08 44.58
CA ASP A 7 14.75 1.23 43.59
C ASP A 7 13.48 1.92 43.08
N THR A 8 13.62 3.15 42.59
CA THR A 8 12.75 3.57 41.48
C THR A 8 13.14 2.72 40.29
N CYS A 9 12.36 1.66 40.05
CA CYS A 9 12.34 0.93 38.79
C CYS A 9 12.22 1.96 37.66
N SER A 10 13.35 2.28 37.04
CA SER A 10 13.37 3.10 35.84
C SER A 10 12.66 2.26 34.78
N ILE A 11 11.39 2.58 34.53
CA ILE A 11 10.71 2.11 33.33
C ILE A 11 11.62 2.56 32.20
N LYS A 12 12.42 1.64 31.64
CA LYS A 12 13.22 1.89 30.45
C LYS A 12 12.21 2.31 29.39
N ARG A 13 12.02 3.62 29.23
CA ARG A 13 11.31 4.15 28.07
C ARG A 13 12.07 3.60 26.88
N ASN A 14 11.37 2.78 26.11
CA ASN A 14 11.91 2.22 24.89
C ASN A 14 12.19 3.42 23.99
N GLN A 15 13.46 3.84 23.98
CA GLN A 15 13.94 4.94 23.15
C GLN A 15 14.46 4.31 21.87
N GLN A 16 13.74 4.59 20.79
CA GLN A 16 14.21 4.31 19.45
C GLN A 16 15.54 5.04 19.23
N LYS A 17 16.51 4.33 18.67
CA LYS A 17 17.87 4.83 18.42
C LYS A 17 17.95 5.79 17.23
N GLY A 18 16.91 5.82 16.40
CA GLY A 18 16.76 6.60 15.16
C GLY A 18 15.80 5.88 14.20
N GLU A 19 15.47 6.50 13.06
CA GLU A 19 14.71 5.82 12.00
C GLU A 19 15.64 4.92 11.16
N PRO A 20 15.14 3.82 10.56
CA PRO A 20 15.93 3.07 9.60
C PRO A 20 16.28 3.96 8.40
N PHE A 21 17.52 3.89 7.92
CA PHE A 21 18.00 4.65 6.75
C PHE A 21 17.92 6.18 6.89
N GLU A 22 17.89 6.69 8.12
CA GLU A 22 17.93 8.13 8.39
C GLU A 22 19.16 8.79 7.74
N GLY A 23 18.92 9.86 6.98
CA GLY A 23 19.97 10.62 6.27
C GLY A 23 20.36 10.09 4.88
N ILE A 24 19.70 9.03 4.39
CA ILE A 24 19.89 8.53 3.02
C ILE A 24 18.77 9.07 2.12
N ASP A 25 19.12 9.66 0.98
CA ASP A 25 18.14 10.06 -0.03
C ASP A 25 17.65 8.85 -0.83
N LEU A 26 16.38 8.51 -0.63
CA LEU A 26 15.65 7.43 -1.30
C LEU A 26 14.55 7.96 -2.24
N THR A 27 14.51 9.26 -2.54
CA THR A 27 13.47 9.85 -3.40
C THR A 27 13.49 9.34 -4.84
N TRP A 28 14.63 8.80 -5.28
CA TRP A 28 14.81 8.17 -6.59
C TRP A 28 14.50 6.67 -6.59
N ALA A 29 14.29 6.04 -5.43
CA ALA A 29 14.03 4.61 -5.36
C ALA A 29 12.72 4.25 -6.12
N ASN A 30 12.76 3.19 -6.91
CA ASN A 30 11.55 2.64 -7.54
C ASN A 30 10.69 1.96 -6.47
N GLY A 31 9.36 2.14 -6.58
CA GLY A 31 8.39 1.49 -5.71
C GLY A 31 8.14 2.24 -4.40
N SER A 32 8.56 3.50 -4.35
CA SER A 32 8.38 4.39 -3.20
C SER A 32 7.63 5.65 -3.60
N ASP A 33 6.87 6.20 -2.66
CA ASP A 33 6.28 7.52 -2.81
C ASP A 33 7.37 8.59 -2.93
N ARG A 34 7.27 9.45 -3.94
CA ARG A 34 8.24 10.52 -4.24
C ARG A 34 7.88 11.84 -3.59
N ARG A 35 6.73 11.94 -2.93
CA ARG A 35 6.30 13.15 -2.24
C ARG A 35 7.20 13.42 -1.04
N THR A 36 7.78 14.62 -0.98
CA THR A 36 8.65 15.06 0.13
C THR A 36 7.85 15.52 1.35
N GLU A 37 6.62 15.99 1.13
CA GLU A 37 5.75 16.52 2.17
C GLU A 37 4.32 16.00 1.99
N ASN A 38 3.63 15.79 3.11
CA ASN A 38 2.23 15.36 3.09
C ASN A 38 1.32 16.51 3.51
N ILE A 39 0.39 16.88 2.63
CA ILE A 39 -0.60 17.95 2.90
C ILE A 39 -1.48 17.65 4.12
N TRP A 40 -1.57 16.39 4.54
CA TRP A 40 -2.36 15.93 5.68
C TRP A 40 -1.52 15.70 6.95
N GLU A 41 -0.24 16.09 6.98
CA GLU A 41 0.69 15.85 8.11
C GLU A 41 0.14 16.34 9.47
N LYS A 42 -0.71 17.36 9.46
CA LYS A 42 -1.27 17.99 10.68
C LYS A 42 -2.43 17.19 11.27
N MET A 43 -2.94 16.18 10.57
CA MET A 43 -4.01 15.33 11.09
C MET A 43 -3.44 14.37 12.14
N LYS A 44 -3.97 14.43 13.37
CA LYS A 44 -3.40 13.70 14.53
C LYS A 44 -3.59 12.19 14.50
N TYR A 45 -4.67 11.72 13.88
CA TYR A 45 -5.10 10.33 14.00
C TYR A 45 -5.32 9.64 12.68
N PHE A 46 -5.57 10.38 11.60
CA PHE A 46 -5.94 9.82 10.32
C PHE A 46 -5.35 10.63 9.18
N THR A 47 -4.67 9.95 8.27
CA THR A 47 -4.06 10.53 7.07
C THR A 47 -4.79 9.96 5.86
N PRO A 48 -5.66 10.73 5.18
CA PRO A 48 -6.33 10.26 3.99
C PRO A 48 -5.34 10.06 2.83
N SER A 49 -5.62 9.07 1.99
CA SER A 49 -4.87 8.79 0.77
C SER A 49 -5.84 8.55 -0.38
N ILE A 50 -5.55 9.21 -1.50
CA ILE A 50 -6.31 9.08 -2.74
C ILE A 50 -5.29 8.96 -3.87
N LEU A 51 -5.45 7.94 -4.70
CA LEU A 51 -4.57 7.67 -5.82
C LEU A 51 -5.43 7.33 -7.03
N ILE A 52 -5.26 8.07 -8.12
CA ILE A 52 -6.08 7.95 -9.32
C ILE A 52 -5.13 7.70 -10.50
N ASP A 53 -5.39 6.61 -11.22
CA ASP A 53 -4.68 6.22 -12.43
C ASP A 53 -5.68 6.10 -13.58
N ILE A 54 -5.50 6.98 -14.58
CA ILE A 54 -6.31 7.04 -15.79
C ILE A 54 -5.36 6.89 -16.96
N ASN A 55 -5.68 5.98 -17.87
CA ASN A 55 -4.89 5.81 -19.08
C ASN A 55 -5.74 5.82 -20.35
N TYR A 56 -5.05 6.12 -21.45
CA TYR A 56 -5.55 5.99 -22.79
C TYR A 56 -4.48 5.29 -23.62
N THR A 57 -4.87 4.23 -24.31
CA THR A 57 -3.97 3.48 -25.18
C THR A 57 -4.56 3.44 -26.57
N TYR A 58 -3.71 3.55 -27.59
CA TYR A 58 -4.13 3.49 -28.98
C TYR A 58 -3.33 2.40 -29.70
N SER A 59 -4.01 1.54 -30.45
CA SER A 59 -3.39 0.50 -31.26
C SER A 59 -3.55 0.80 -32.74
N PHE A 60 -2.43 0.90 -33.46
CA PHE A 60 -2.40 1.00 -34.92
C PHE A 60 -2.80 -0.30 -35.63
N ASN A 61 -2.99 -1.39 -34.90
CA ASN A 61 -3.32 -2.70 -35.44
C ASN A 61 -4.82 -2.88 -35.76
N ASN A 62 -5.63 -1.83 -35.57
CA ASN A 62 -7.10 -1.83 -35.76
C ASN A 62 -7.78 -3.10 -35.24
N PRO A 63 -7.58 -3.45 -33.95
CA PRO A 63 -8.10 -4.70 -33.41
C PRO A 63 -9.64 -4.70 -33.38
N ILE A 64 -10.24 -5.85 -33.65
CA ILE A 64 -11.70 -6.04 -33.60
C ILE A 64 -12.19 -6.08 -32.15
N ASP A 65 -11.37 -6.65 -31.25
CA ASP A 65 -11.58 -6.61 -29.79
C ASP A 65 -10.53 -5.71 -29.17
N ASN A 66 -10.99 -4.70 -28.45
CA ASN A 66 -10.13 -3.76 -27.74
C ASN A 66 -9.43 -4.38 -26.53
N THR A 67 -9.74 -5.61 -26.12
CA THR A 67 -9.12 -6.27 -24.96
C THR A 67 -7.61 -6.49 -25.15
N VAL A 68 -6.83 -6.03 -24.17
CA VAL A 68 -5.39 -6.25 -24.08
C VAL A 68 -5.14 -7.42 -23.12
N VAL A 69 -4.40 -8.42 -23.59
CA VAL A 69 -3.99 -9.59 -22.81
C VAL A 69 -2.47 -9.63 -22.73
N GLY A 70 -1.92 -10.01 -21.58
CA GLY A 70 -0.48 -10.03 -21.35
C GLY A 70 0.12 -8.70 -20.88
N SER A 71 -0.72 -7.71 -20.56
CA SER A 71 -0.29 -6.50 -19.85
C SER A 71 -0.79 -6.54 -18.41
N THR A 72 0.06 -6.06 -17.49
CA THR A 72 -0.25 -5.90 -16.06
C THR A 72 -0.79 -4.52 -15.72
N ALA A 73 -0.79 -3.59 -16.68
CA ALA A 73 -1.18 -2.18 -16.49
C ALA A 73 -2.33 -1.74 -17.42
N LEU A 74 -2.51 -2.43 -18.54
CA LEU A 74 -3.48 -2.10 -19.58
C LEU A 74 -4.47 -3.24 -19.76
N ALA A 75 -5.75 -2.91 -19.81
CA ALA A 75 -6.82 -3.88 -19.99
C ALA A 75 -7.48 -3.78 -21.37
N ARG A 76 -7.58 -2.57 -21.93
CA ARG A 76 -8.24 -2.30 -23.22
C ARG A 76 -7.50 -1.24 -24.05
N ASN A 77 -7.79 -1.18 -25.34
CA ASN A 77 -7.23 -0.26 -26.33
C ASN A 77 -8.31 0.64 -26.93
N ASN A 78 -7.89 1.79 -27.45
CA ASN A 78 -8.70 2.79 -28.18
C ASN A 78 -9.83 3.40 -27.32
N GLU A 79 -9.66 3.42 -26.00
CA GLU A 79 -10.62 4.00 -25.06
C GLU A 79 -9.90 4.55 -23.81
N VAL A 80 -10.52 5.55 -23.16
CA VAL A 80 -10.07 6.08 -21.87
C VAL A 80 -10.54 5.14 -20.77
N GLN A 81 -9.62 4.68 -19.93
CA GLN A 81 -9.89 3.76 -18.84
C GLN A 81 -9.49 4.34 -17.50
N LEU A 82 -10.36 4.18 -16.51
CA LEU A 82 -10.00 4.30 -15.11
C LEU A 82 -9.35 2.99 -14.68
N SER A 83 -8.03 3.00 -14.58
CA SER A 83 -7.25 1.79 -14.33
C SER A 83 -7.20 1.43 -12.87
N ALA A 84 -6.99 2.43 -12.03
CA ALA A 84 -7.05 2.29 -10.60
C ALA A 84 -7.61 3.55 -9.96
N LEU A 85 -8.59 3.39 -9.08
CA LEU A 85 -9.00 4.40 -8.13
C LEU A 85 -8.82 3.81 -6.74
N HIS A 86 -7.83 4.33 -6.03
CA HIS A 86 -7.59 4.00 -4.66
C HIS A 86 -8.04 5.13 -3.75
N PHE A 87 -8.76 4.75 -2.71
CA PHE A 87 -9.28 5.66 -1.72
C PHE A 87 -9.18 5.00 -0.35
N GLY A 88 -8.70 5.74 0.64
CA GLY A 88 -8.49 5.19 1.95
C GLY A 88 -7.68 6.11 2.84
N GLY A 89 -6.94 5.50 3.76
CA GLY A 89 -6.03 6.22 4.62
C GLY A 89 -5.42 5.38 5.72
N ASP A 90 -4.52 6.05 6.42
CA ASP A 90 -3.72 5.51 7.49
C ASP A 90 -4.19 6.07 8.83
N PHE A 91 -4.41 5.22 9.81
CA PHE A 91 -4.71 5.57 11.17
C PHE A 91 -3.48 5.36 12.05
N TYR A 92 -3.19 6.31 12.92
CA TYR A 92 -2.10 6.21 13.90
C TYR A 92 -2.51 6.75 15.26
N TYR A 93 -2.32 5.94 16.32
CA TYR A 93 -2.58 6.36 17.69
C TYR A 93 -1.68 5.65 18.69
N LYS A 94 -0.78 6.39 19.36
CA LYS A 94 0.08 5.88 20.45
C LYS A 94 0.80 4.56 20.08
N GLY A 95 1.29 4.45 18.86
CA GLY A 95 1.94 3.25 18.34
C GLY A 95 1.00 2.25 17.66
N ALA A 96 -0.31 2.29 17.93
CA ALA A 96 -1.27 1.55 17.10
C ALA A 96 -1.32 2.16 15.69
N ARG A 97 -1.31 1.30 14.69
CA ARG A 97 -1.40 1.66 13.28
C ARG A 97 -2.45 0.82 12.58
N ALA A 98 -3.16 1.41 11.65
CA ALA A 98 -4.05 0.67 10.76
C ALA A 98 -4.08 1.35 9.40
N ARG A 99 -4.26 0.58 8.33
CA ARG A 99 -4.47 1.09 6.99
C ARG A 99 -5.69 0.43 6.40
N ILE A 100 -6.51 1.25 5.74
CA ILE A 100 -7.57 0.78 4.86
C ILE A 100 -7.42 1.49 3.53
N MET A 101 -7.39 0.72 2.45
CA MET A 101 -7.32 1.21 1.09
C MET A 101 -8.22 0.36 0.21
N THR A 102 -9.12 1.03 -0.50
CA THR A 102 -10.00 0.39 -1.48
C THR A 102 -9.39 0.46 -2.87
N GLN A 103 -9.88 -0.37 -3.80
CA GLN A 103 -9.46 -0.37 -5.20
C GLN A 103 -10.66 -0.50 -6.13
N PHE A 104 -10.80 0.45 -7.05
CA PHE A 104 -11.79 0.44 -8.12
C PHE A 104 -11.12 0.63 -9.48
N GLY A 105 -11.86 0.42 -10.57
CA GLY A 105 -11.35 0.50 -11.95
C GLY A 105 -11.05 -0.88 -12.55
N THR A 106 -10.38 -0.88 -13.71
CA THR A 106 -10.09 -2.12 -14.47
C THR A 106 -9.28 -3.12 -13.66
N ARG A 107 -8.37 -2.67 -12.77
CA ARG A 107 -7.61 -3.56 -11.87
C ARG A 107 -8.50 -4.42 -10.97
N SER A 108 -9.60 -3.89 -10.45
CA SER A 108 -10.54 -4.66 -9.60
C SER A 108 -11.25 -5.79 -10.36
N GLN A 109 -11.22 -5.78 -11.69
CA GLN A 109 -11.83 -6.79 -12.55
C GLN A 109 -10.80 -7.74 -13.16
N VAL A 110 -9.65 -7.20 -13.59
CA VAL A 110 -8.61 -7.98 -14.28
C VAL A 110 -7.74 -8.78 -13.30
N VAL A 111 -7.38 -8.21 -12.15
CA VAL A 111 -6.48 -8.87 -11.18
C VAL A 111 -7.11 -10.14 -10.59
N PRO A 112 -8.36 -10.12 -10.09
CA PRO A 112 -9.00 -11.34 -9.57
C PRO A 112 -9.25 -12.40 -10.65
N ARG A 113 -9.35 -12.03 -11.93
CA ARG A 113 -9.49 -12.99 -13.03
C ARG A 113 -8.24 -13.87 -13.18
N ASN A 114 -7.07 -13.39 -12.75
CA ASN A 114 -5.82 -14.14 -12.87
C ASN A 114 -5.63 -15.18 -11.74
N ASP A 115 -6.47 -15.14 -10.69
CA ASP A 115 -6.53 -16.17 -9.65
C ASP A 115 -7.76 -17.07 -9.89
N PHE A 116 -7.53 -18.19 -10.58
CA PHE A 116 -8.56 -19.18 -10.92
C PHE A 116 -8.98 -20.08 -9.74
N SER A 117 -8.48 -19.85 -8.51
CA SER A 117 -8.80 -20.69 -7.34
C SER A 117 -9.95 -20.18 -6.42
N PRO A 118 -10.98 -19.40 -6.84
CA PRO A 118 -12.01 -18.92 -5.91
C PRO A 118 -13.01 -20.01 -5.48
N TYR A 119 -12.92 -21.23 -6.01
CA TYR A 119 -13.99 -22.24 -5.94
C TYR A 119 -14.07 -23.08 -4.65
N LYS A 120 -13.36 -22.72 -3.58
CA LYS A 120 -13.48 -23.42 -2.28
C LYS A 120 -14.49 -22.72 -1.36
N GLY A 121 -15.78 -22.94 -1.60
CA GLY A 121 -16.85 -22.51 -0.69
C GLY A 121 -18.15 -22.08 -1.37
N GLN A 122 -19.20 -21.89 -0.57
CA GLN A 122 -20.52 -21.44 -1.04
C GLN A 122 -20.55 -19.94 -1.39
N TYR A 123 -19.60 -19.16 -0.88
CA TYR A 123 -19.57 -17.70 -1.00
C TYR A 123 -18.48 -17.24 -1.99
N GLN A 124 -18.80 -16.21 -2.78
CA GLN A 124 -17.86 -15.61 -3.75
C GLN A 124 -17.02 -14.52 -3.07
N LEU A 125 -16.08 -14.91 -2.19
CA LEU A 125 -15.24 -13.95 -1.44
C LEU A 125 -14.39 -13.05 -2.35
N ALA A 126 -14.02 -13.54 -3.55
CA ALA A 126 -13.35 -12.74 -4.58
C ALA A 126 -14.13 -11.46 -4.93
N ASN A 127 -15.46 -11.46 -4.78
CA ASN A 127 -16.29 -10.28 -5.04
C ASN A 127 -16.15 -9.18 -3.98
N VAL A 128 -15.75 -9.56 -2.77
CA VAL A 128 -15.56 -8.65 -1.64
C VAL A 128 -14.12 -8.16 -1.63
N TYR A 129 -13.14 -9.06 -1.74
CA TYR A 129 -11.73 -8.71 -1.66
C TYR A 129 -11.21 -7.93 -2.87
N ARG A 130 -11.86 -8.01 -4.03
CA ARG A 130 -11.43 -7.23 -5.22
C ARG A 130 -11.46 -5.72 -5.03
N PHE A 131 -12.24 -5.23 -4.06
CA PHE A 131 -12.37 -3.80 -3.75
C PHE A 131 -11.53 -3.36 -2.55
N LEU A 132 -10.83 -4.29 -1.88
CA LEU A 132 -9.96 -4.03 -0.74
C LEU A 132 -8.53 -4.34 -1.15
N SER A 133 -7.72 -3.31 -1.41
CA SER A 133 -6.31 -3.48 -1.76
C SER A 133 -5.42 -3.62 -0.52
N GLU A 134 -5.73 -2.87 0.55
CA GLU A 134 -5.02 -2.97 1.83
C GLU A 134 -6.03 -2.84 2.98
N ALA A 135 -5.96 -3.74 3.95
CA ALA A 135 -6.74 -3.70 5.17
C ALA A 135 -5.95 -4.42 6.28
N TYR A 136 -5.06 -3.68 6.94
CA TYR A 136 -4.20 -4.23 8.00
C TYR A 136 -4.18 -3.34 9.23
N ALA A 137 -3.90 -3.94 10.37
CA ALA A 137 -3.69 -3.25 11.63
C ALA A 137 -2.45 -3.82 12.32
N GLY A 138 -1.82 -3.00 13.14
CA GLY A 138 -0.58 -3.36 13.76
C GLY A 138 -0.14 -2.41 14.86
N TYR A 139 1.06 -2.67 15.35
CA TYR A 139 1.64 -1.92 16.45
C TYR A 139 3.11 -1.61 16.19
N HIS A 140 3.47 -0.35 16.40
CA HIS A 140 4.82 0.15 16.35
C HIS A 140 5.48 0.07 17.72
N ILE A 141 6.60 -0.63 17.80
CA ILE A 141 7.39 -0.77 19.01
C ILE A 141 8.61 0.14 18.88
N ASN A 142 8.71 1.13 19.77
CA ASN A 142 9.82 2.09 19.85
C ASN A 142 11.11 1.43 20.40
N LYS A 143 11.60 0.37 19.75
CA LYS A 143 12.83 -0.35 20.12
C LYS A 143 13.76 -0.42 18.92
N TRP A 144 15.07 -0.35 19.16
CA TRP A 144 16.09 -0.37 18.10
C TRP A 144 15.86 0.75 17.09
N HIS A 145 15.66 0.46 15.80
CA HIS A 145 15.32 1.44 14.77
C HIS A 145 13.80 1.49 14.49
N GLY A 146 12.98 1.06 15.44
CA GLY A 146 11.54 0.91 15.24
C GLY A 146 11.21 -0.46 14.67
N ILE A 147 10.23 -1.14 15.27
CA ILE A 147 9.74 -2.43 14.79
C ILE A 147 8.25 -2.31 14.54
N ASN A 148 7.82 -2.75 13.35
CA ASN A 148 6.42 -2.77 12.95
C ASN A 148 5.94 -4.21 12.96
N ILE A 149 4.83 -4.46 13.65
CA ILE A 149 4.15 -5.76 13.60
C ILE A 149 2.76 -5.47 13.07
N ASP A 150 2.52 -5.87 11.82
CA ASP A 150 1.27 -5.64 11.11
C ASP A 150 0.64 -6.99 10.72
N ALA A 151 -0.69 -7.08 10.82
CA ALA A 151 -1.47 -8.25 10.47
C ALA A 151 -2.73 -7.84 9.71
N GLY A 152 -3.04 -8.55 8.64
CA GLY A 152 -4.23 -8.32 7.82
C GLY A 152 -3.96 -8.57 6.34
N LEU A 153 -4.67 -7.84 5.50
CA LEU A 153 -4.52 -7.84 4.06
C LEU A 153 -3.56 -6.72 3.67
N PHE A 154 -2.43 -7.09 3.10
CA PHE A 154 -1.40 -6.17 2.63
C PHE A 154 -0.79 -6.71 1.34
N MET A 155 -0.27 -5.81 0.52
CA MET A 155 0.54 -6.20 -0.64
C MET A 155 1.90 -6.72 -0.19
N SER A 156 2.49 -7.63 -0.96
CA SER A 156 3.81 -8.20 -0.66
C SER A 156 4.86 -7.10 -0.46
N TYR A 157 5.62 -7.18 0.64
CA TYR A 157 6.80 -6.34 0.88
C TYR A 157 8.03 -6.75 0.02
N ILE A 158 7.89 -7.82 -0.76
CA ILE A 158 8.94 -8.35 -1.62
C ILE A 158 8.54 -8.07 -3.07
N GLY A 159 9.29 -7.19 -3.71
CA GLY A 159 9.12 -6.77 -5.11
C GLY A 159 9.95 -5.53 -5.39
N LEU A 160 10.48 -5.41 -6.61
CA LEU A 160 11.23 -4.22 -7.05
C LEU A 160 10.28 -3.06 -7.41
N ASN A 161 9.04 -3.39 -7.77
CA ASN A 161 8.00 -2.45 -8.12
C ASN A 161 6.94 -2.42 -7.02
N SER A 162 6.40 -1.24 -6.77
CA SER A 162 5.18 -1.05 -5.99
C SER A 162 3.97 -1.56 -6.75
N PHE A 163 2.94 -1.91 -5.99
CA PHE A 163 1.61 -2.19 -6.49
C PHE A 163 0.92 -0.94 -7.08
N TYR A 164 1.32 0.26 -6.62
CA TYR A 164 0.82 1.52 -7.15
C TYR A 164 1.70 1.99 -8.31
N GLN A 165 1.13 2.05 -9.51
CA GLN A 165 1.87 2.36 -10.73
C GLN A 165 2.53 3.73 -10.73
N ALA A 166 1.95 4.71 -10.04
CA ALA A 166 2.54 6.05 -9.91
C ALA A 166 3.89 6.05 -9.17
N GLU A 167 4.14 5.05 -8.33
CA GLU A 167 5.38 4.93 -7.54
C GLU A 167 6.50 4.23 -8.32
N ASN A 168 6.18 3.62 -9.45
CA ASN A 168 7.14 2.90 -10.27
C ASN A 168 7.83 3.82 -11.27
N TRP A 169 8.99 3.39 -11.78
CA TRP A 169 9.65 4.08 -12.92
C TRP A 169 9.07 3.65 -14.26
N GLU A 170 8.43 2.49 -14.28
CA GLU A 170 7.79 1.92 -15.44
C GLU A 170 6.28 1.83 -15.21
N TYR A 171 5.51 2.12 -16.26
CA TYR A 171 4.07 2.01 -16.20
C TYR A 171 3.60 0.56 -16.29
N GLN A 172 4.30 -0.24 -17.09
CA GLN A 172 4.06 -1.66 -17.28
C GLN A 172 5.35 -2.43 -17.03
N ALA A 173 5.34 -3.28 -16.01
CA ALA A 173 6.35 -4.29 -15.79
C ALA A 173 5.95 -5.50 -16.65
N SER A 174 6.60 -5.62 -17.82
CA SER A 174 6.43 -6.64 -18.88
C SER A 174 5.04 -7.25 -19.03
#